data_AF-A0A952J4J9-F1
#
_entry.id   AF-A0A952J4J9-F1
#
_cell.length_a   1.000
_cell.length_b   1.000
_cell.length_c   1.000
_cell.angle_alpha   90.00
_cell.angle_beta   90.00
_cell.angle_gamma   90.00
#
_symmetry.space_group_name_H-M   'P 1'
#
loop_
_entity.id
_entity.type
_entity.pdbx_description
1 polymer ?
#
loop_
_entity_poly.entity_id
_entity_poly.type
_entity_poly.pdbx_seq_one_letter_code
_entity_poly.pdbx_strand_id
1 'polypeptide(L)' 'MLITTEPQPLEIWRYRFDNKIVYYLVGDCCDQYNSVYDLNCNLLCHPSGGIAGSGDGRCPGFHNTARQGELLWKKK' A
#
# COMPACT_ATOMS: atom_id res chain seq x y z
N MET A 1 -15.64 22.50 0.07
CA MET A 1 -14.51 22.43 1.02
C MET A 1 -14.09 20.96 1.09
N LEU A 2 -13.13 20.56 0.25
CA LEU A 2 -12.56 19.22 0.33
C LEU A 2 -11.57 19.27 1.49
N ILE A 3 -11.88 18.54 2.56
CA ILE A 3 -11.05 18.49 3.75
C ILE A 3 -9.78 17.73 3.36
N THR A 4 -8.63 18.42 3.32
CA THR A 4 -7.32 17.85 2.99
C THR A 4 -6.69 17.11 4.18
N THR A 5 -7.45 16.31 4.92
CA THR A 5 -7.00 15.70 6.18
C THR A 5 -6.54 14.26 6.08
N GLU A 6 -6.68 13.61 4.93
CA GLU A 6 -6.10 12.26 4.77
C GLU A 6 -4.60 12.36 4.52
N PRO A 7 -3.75 11.65 5.30
CA PRO A 7 -2.32 11.61 5.05
C PRO A 7 -2.08 11.10 3.63
N GLN A 8 -1.36 11.89 2.84
CA GLN A 8 -1.00 11.49 1.48
C GLN A 8 0.09 10.43 1.56
N PRO A 9 0.04 9.38 0.72
CA PRO A 9 1.11 8.41 0.70
C PRO A 9 2.45 9.08 0.37
N LEU A 10 3.57 8.46 0.73
CA LEU A 10 4.90 8.87 0.26
C LEU A 10 5.15 8.36 -1.16
N GLU A 11 4.68 7.15 -1.44
CA GLU A 11 4.89 6.46 -2.70
C GLU A 11 3.63 5.66 -3.07
N ILE A 12 3.38 5.59 -4.38
CA ILE A 12 2.35 4.74 -4.97
C ILE A 12 3.04 3.81 -5.97
N TRP A 13 2.94 2.52 -5.72
CA TRP A 13 3.50 1.48 -6.57
C TRP A 13 2.40 0.64 -7.19
N ARG A 14 2.62 0.17 -8.42
CA ARG A 14 1.83 -0.87 -9.06
C ARG A 14 2.59 -2.19 -9.01
N TYR A 15 1.90 -3.27 -8.66
CA TYR A 15 2.44 -4.63 -8.68
C TYR A 15 1.48 -5.61 -9.37
N ARG A 16 2.03 -6.75 -9.80
CA ARG A 16 1.25 -7.99 -9.94
C ARG A 16 1.33 -8.80 -8.65
N PHE A 17 0.18 -9.10 -8.07
CA PHE A 17 0.02 -9.93 -6.87
C PHE A 17 -1.20 -10.84 -7.06
N ASP A 18 -1.04 -12.14 -6.82
CA ASP A 18 -2.09 -13.15 -7.05
C ASP A 18 -2.76 -13.02 -8.44
N ASN A 19 -1.94 -12.92 -9.49
CA ASN A 19 -2.34 -12.70 -10.89
C ASN A 19 -3.17 -11.41 -11.16
N LYS A 20 -3.38 -10.55 -10.17
CA LYS A 20 -4.11 -9.29 -10.27
C LYS A 20 -3.15 -8.09 -10.26
N ILE A 21 -3.61 -6.97 -10.82
CA ILE A 21 -2.95 -5.68 -10.64
C ILE A 21 -3.41 -5.10 -9.31
N VAL A 22 -2.46 -4.65 -8.50
CA VAL A 22 -2.72 -4.00 -7.21
C VAL A 22 -1.87 -2.74 -7.06
N TYR A 23 -2.34 -1.83 -6.20
CA TYR A 23 -1.65 -0.61 -5.85
C TYR A 23 -1.21 -0.64 -4.40
N TYR A 24 0.10 -0.49 -4.18
CA TYR A 24 0.71 -0.44 -2.86
C TYR A 24 1.04 1.01 -2.52
N LEU A 25 0.37 1.53 -1.49
CA LEU A 25 0.53 2.88 -0.97
C LEU A 25 1.40 2.83 0.28
N VAL A 26 2.50 3.56 0.26
CA VAL A 26 3.39 3.72 1.42
C VAL A 26 2.88 4.87 2.28
N GLY A 27 2.55 4.62 3.54
CA GLY A 27 2.09 5.64 4.49
C GLY A 27 3.16 6.70 4.78
N ASP A 28 2.77 7.88 5.27
CA ASP A 28 3.70 9.00 5.51
C ASP A 28 4.41 8.98 6.85
N CYS A 29 3.94 8.14 7.78
CA CYS A 29 4.49 7.96 9.10
C CYS A 29 4.76 6.49 9.39
N CYS A 30 5.74 6.23 10.26
CA CYS A 30 6.18 4.88 10.61
C CYS A 30 5.14 4.05 11.38
N ASP A 31 4.13 4.68 11.97
CA ASP A 31 3.01 4.03 12.67
C ASP A 31 1.76 3.86 11.79
N GLN A 32 1.78 4.36 10.55
CA GLN A 32 0.71 4.16 9.58
C GLN A 32 0.89 2.84 8.83
N TYR A 33 -0.22 2.26 8.40
CA TYR A 33 -0.18 1.10 7.53
C TYR A 33 0.22 1.48 6.12
N ASN A 34 1.01 0.61 5.50
CA ASN A 34 1.16 0.60 4.05
C ASN A 34 0.03 -0.26 3.48
N SER A 35 -0.75 0.27 2.54
CA SER A 35 -2.03 -0.32 2.14
C SER A 35 -1.98 -0.85 0.71
N VAL A 36 -2.62 -2.00 0.49
CA VAL A 36 -2.76 -2.60 -0.85
C VAL A 36 -4.21 -2.49 -1.30
N TYR A 37 -4.43 -1.90 -2.47
CA TYR A 37 -5.74 -1.76 -3.10
C TYR A 37 -5.82 -2.53 -4.41
N ASP A 38 -7.02 -2.99 -4.76
CA ASP A 38 -7.30 -3.50 -6.11
C ASP A 38 -7.60 -2.35 -7.12
N LEU A 39 -7.90 -2.72 -8.36
CA LEU A 39 -8.25 -1.78 -9.44
C LEU A 39 -9.53 -0.97 -9.19
N ASN A 40 -10.39 -1.43 -8.27
CA ASN A 40 -11.65 -0.79 -7.91
C ASN A 40 -11.53 0.05 -6.62
N CYS A 41 -10.30 0.31 -6.16
CA CYS A 41 -10.01 1.01 -4.91
C CYS A 41 -10.52 0.27 -3.65
N ASN A 42 -10.74 -1.05 -3.71
CA ASN A 42 -11.03 -1.82 -2.51
C ASN A 42 -9.74 -2.08 -1.74
N LEU A 43 -9.75 -1.79 -0.43
CA LEU A 43 -8.65 -2.15 0.45
C LEU A 43 -8.59 -3.68 0.61
N LEU A 44 -7.47 -4.28 0.22
CA LEU A 44 -7.24 -5.71 0.36
C LEU A 44 -6.62 -6.03 1.72
N CYS A 45 -5.59 -5.28 2.13
CA CYS A 45 -4.80 -5.54 3.33
C CYS A 45 -3.75 -4.46 3.62
N HIS A 46 -3.08 -4.62 4.75
CA HIS A 46 -1.89 -3.88 5.14
C HIS A 46 -0.69 -4.82 5.30
N PRO A 47 0.18 -5.00 4.29
CA PRO A 47 1.30 -5.94 4.38
C PRO A 47 2.45 -5.48 5.32
N SER A 48 2.51 -4.20 5.68
CA SER A 48 3.50 -3.63 6.60
C SER A 48 3.03 -2.31 7.19
N GLY A 49 3.84 -1.71 8.06
CA GLY A 49 3.48 -0.50 8.80
C GLY A 49 2.64 -0.83 10.03
N GLY A 50 1.96 0.18 10.58
CA GLY A 50 1.33 0.08 11.90
C GLY A 50 2.35 0.15 13.03
N ILE A 51 1.88 0.26 14.28
CA ILE A 51 2.76 0.43 15.46
C ILE A 51 3.84 -0.66 15.56
N ALA A 52 3.50 -1.91 15.22
CA ALA A 52 4.44 -3.03 15.24
C ALA A 52 5.24 -3.20 13.94
N GLY A 53 4.90 -2.46 12.87
CA GLY A 53 5.51 -2.56 11.55
C GLY A 53 5.10 -3.79 10.72
N SER A 54 4.40 -4.76 11.31
CA SER A 54 4.04 -6.03 10.67
C SER A 54 2.75 -5.99 9.85
N GLY A 55 2.08 -4.84 9.76
CA GLY A 55 0.80 -4.75 9.07
C GLY A 55 -0.33 -5.47 9.81
N ASP A 56 -1.38 -5.86 9.07
CA ASP A 56 -2.61 -6.47 9.60
C ASP A 56 -2.67 -8.01 9.48
N GLY A 57 -1.64 -8.62 8.89
CA GLY A 57 -1.55 -10.08 8.69
C GLY A 57 -2.47 -10.67 7.62
N ARG A 58 -3.20 -9.85 6.84
CA ARG A 58 -4.18 -10.34 5.84
C ARG A 58 -3.58 -10.68 4.49
N CYS A 59 -2.39 -10.16 4.17
CA CYS A 59 -1.62 -10.52 2.98
C CYS A 59 -0.26 -11.12 3.35
N PRO A 60 -0.22 -12.33 3.94
CA PRO A 60 1.04 -12.98 4.25
C PRO A 60 1.83 -13.19 2.96
N GLY A 61 3.08 -12.73 2.95
CA GLY A 61 3.97 -12.91 1.81
C GLY A 61 3.75 -11.94 0.65
N PHE A 62 3.03 -10.82 0.82
CA PHE A 62 2.95 -9.76 -0.20
C PHE A 62 4.36 -9.36 -0.69
N HIS A 63 5.26 -9.02 0.22
CA HIS A 63 6.64 -8.66 -0.11
C HIS A 63 7.44 -9.81 -0.78
N ASN A 64 7.03 -11.06 -0.55
CA ASN A 64 7.70 -12.23 -1.11
C ASN A 64 7.15 -12.63 -2.49
N THR A 65 5.93 -12.24 -2.85
CA THR A 65 5.22 -12.77 -4.03
C THR A 65 4.75 -11.69 -5.00
N ALA A 66 4.61 -10.44 -4.55
CA ALA A 66 4.37 -9.31 -5.45
C ALA A 66 5.55 -9.15 -6.42
N ARG A 67 5.26 -8.93 -7.69
CA ARG A 67 6.25 -8.82 -8.79
C ARG A 67 5.93 -7.65 -9.69
N GLN A 68 6.89 -7.33 -10.57
CA GLN A 68 6.74 -6.27 -11.59
C GLN A 68 6.39 -4.92 -10.96
N GLY A 69 7.10 -4.56 -9.88
CA GLY A 69 6.93 -3.30 -9.18
C GLY A 69 7.28 -2.11 -10.03
N GLU A 70 6.35 -1.18 -10.18
CA GLU A 70 6.53 0.08 -10.88
C GLU A 70 6.10 1.24 -9.99
N LEU A 71 7.02 2.18 -9.75
CA LEU A 71 6.72 3.41 -9.03
C LEU A 71 5.91 4.34 -9.95
N LEU A 72 4.66 4.60 -9.58
CA LEU A 72 3.78 5.49 -10.34
C LEU A 72 3.85 6.93 -9.87
N TRP A 73 4.05 7.13 -8.57
CA TRP A 73 4.11 8.44 -7.98
C TRP A 73 4.93 8.43 -6.69
N LYS A 74 5.60 9.54 -6.42
CA LYS A 74 6.35 9.79 -5.19
C LYS A 74 6.19 11.24 -4.76
N LYS A 75 5.97 11.46 -3.47
CA LYS A 75 5.94 12.78 -2.84
C LYS A 75 7.31 13.44 -3.04
N LYS A 76 7.31 14.70 -3.50
CA LYS A 76 8.53 15.51 -3.68
C LYS A 76 8.99 16.14 -2.38
#